data_AF-A0A2E2A3L4-F1
#
_entry.id   AF-A0A2E2A3L4-F1
#
_cell.length_a   1.000
_cell.length_b   1.000
_cell.length_c   1.000
_cell.angle_alpha   90.00
_cell.angle_beta   90.00
_cell.angle_gamma   90.00
#
_symmetry.space_group_name_H-M   'P 1'
#
loop_
_entity.id
_entity.type
_entity.pdbx_description
1 polymer ?
#
loop_
_entity_poly.entity_id
_entity_poly.type
_entity_poly.pdbx_seq_one_letter_code
_entity_poly.pdbx_strand_id
1 'polypeptide(L)'
;MILKLSLLNLSLLLFFFIFTKVMLSSYRKKPLKYMHLQIQYFGVKLLFSSFLVFVFCLKNEDLLLSGILSSLTVFVVYHVIEGFIFQKILET
;
A
#
# COMPACT_ATOMS: atom_id res chain seq x y z
N MET A 1 4.56 -21.01 9.72
CA MET A 1 4.99 -19.63 9.99
C MET A 1 5.20 -18.82 8.71
N ILE A 2 6.18 -19.20 7.88
CA ILE A 2 6.55 -18.49 6.64
C ILE A 2 5.36 -18.33 5.68
N LEU A 3 4.57 -19.38 5.48
CA LEU A 3 3.40 -19.36 4.58
C LEU A 3 2.32 -18.34 5.00
N LYS A 4 2.12 -18.13 6.30
CA LYS A 4 1.10 -17.18 6.79
C LYS A 4 1.56 -15.74 6.54
N LEU A 5 2.84 -15.47 6.78
CA LEU A 5 3.44 -14.16 6.53
C LEU A 5 3.49 -13.83 5.03
N SER A 6 3.82 -14.82 4.19
CA SER A 6 3.84 -14.64 2.73
C SER A 6 2.44 -14.37 2.18
N LEU A 7 1.39 -14.99 2.75
CA LEU A 7 0.01 -14.72 2.38
C LEU A 7 -0.42 -13.29 2.72
N LEU A 8 -0.03 -12.78 3.90
CA LEU A 8 -0.25 -11.39 4.30
C LEU A 8 0.47 -10.42 3.34
N ASN A 9 1.74 -10.67 3.03
CA ASN A 9 2.50 -9.80 2.15
C ASN A 9 1.95 -9.83 0.71
N LEU A 10 1.50 -11.00 0.23
CA LEU A 10 0.87 -11.13 -1.09
C LEU A 10 -0.46 -10.38 -1.16
N SER A 11 -1.29 -10.46 -0.11
CA SER A 11 -2.57 -9.73 -0.08
C SER A 11 -2.36 -8.22 -0.05
N LEU A 12 -1.37 -7.74 0.71
CA LEU A 12 -0.95 -6.33 0.70
C LEU A 12 -0.43 -5.89 -0.66
N LEU A 13 0.43 -6.70 -1.31
CA LEU A 13 0.95 -6.39 -2.65
C LEU A 13 -0.17 -6.28 -3.69
N LEU A 14 -1.13 -7.20 -3.68
CA LEU A 14 -2.29 -7.14 -4.59
C LEU A 14 -3.15 -5.91 -4.32
N PHE A 15 -3.42 -5.60 -3.05
CA PHE A 15 -4.16 -4.40 -2.67
C PHE A 15 -3.46 -3.14 -3.18
N PHE A 16 -2.17 -2.98 -2.90
CA PHE A 16 -1.40 -1.83 -3.34
C PHE A 16 -1.33 -1.74 -4.87
N PHE A 17 -1.13 -2.86 -5.57
CA PHE A 17 -1.12 -2.92 -7.03
C PHE A 17 -2.41 -2.40 -7.67
N ILE A 18 -3.56 -2.91 -7.19
CA ILE A 18 -4.87 -2.46 -7.66
C ILE A 18 -5.06 -0.97 -7.34
N PHE A 19 -4.70 -0.57 -6.12
CA PHE A 19 -4.85 0.80 -5.67
C PHE A 19 -4.04 1.76 -6.56
N THR A 20 -2.78 1.47 -6.86
CA THR A 20 -1.94 2.29 -7.76
C THR A 20 -2.52 2.42 -9.14
N LYS A 21 -3.06 1.33 -9.71
CA LYS A 21 -3.72 1.41 -11.03
C LYS A 21 -4.90 2.37 -11.02
N VAL A 22 -5.74 2.31 -9.97
CA VAL A 22 -6.85 3.24 -9.78
C VAL A 22 -6.32 4.67 -9.65
N MET A 23 -5.22 4.84 -8.91
CA MET A 23 -4.58 6.15 -8.75
C MET A 23 -4.06 6.72 -10.07
N LEU A 24 -3.29 5.93 -10.80
CA LEU A 24 -2.68 6.31 -12.08
C LEU A 24 -3.73 6.69 -13.12
N SER A 25 -4.81 5.91 -13.22
CA SER A 25 -5.93 6.19 -14.13
C SER A 25 -6.55 7.56 -13.86
N SER A 26 -6.67 7.91 -12.58
CA SER A 26 -7.29 9.15 -12.15
C SER A 26 -6.32 10.35 -12.26
N TYR A 27 -5.02 10.13 -12.01
CA TYR A 27 -3.95 11.11 -12.20
C TYR A 27 -3.82 11.56 -13.65
N ARG A 28 -3.80 10.61 -14.60
CA ARG A 28 -3.73 10.92 -16.04
C ARG A 28 -4.87 11.83 -16.53
N LYS A 29 -6.04 11.75 -15.89
CA LYS A 29 -7.20 12.57 -16.26
C LYS A 29 -7.12 13.99 -15.71
N LYS A 30 -6.60 14.19 -14.50
CA LYS A 30 -6.57 15.49 -13.79
C LYS A 30 -5.37 15.61 -12.84
N PRO A 31 -4.16 15.93 -13.32
CA PRO A 31 -2.92 15.89 -12.52
C PRO A 31 -2.88 16.96 -11.41
N LEU A 32 -3.32 18.20 -11.67
CA LEU A 32 -3.30 19.30 -10.68
C LEU A 32 -4.23 19.06 -9.49
N LYS A 33 -5.40 18.45 -9.72
CA LYS A 33 -6.33 18.07 -8.63
C LYS A 33 -5.80 16.89 -7.81
N TYR A 34 -4.80 16.18 -8.34
CA TYR A 34 -4.33 14.91 -7.80
C TYR A 34 -3.33 15.05 -6.66
N MET A 35 -2.56 16.14 -6.60
CA MET A 35 -1.62 16.40 -5.49
C MET A 35 -2.34 16.40 -4.14
N HIS A 36 -3.51 17.05 -4.05
CA HIS A 36 -4.30 17.07 -2.82
C HIS A 36 -4.94 15.70 -2.52
N LEU A 37 -5.33 14.96 -3.56
CA LEU A 37 -5.88 13.62 -3.42
C LEU A 37 -4.83 12.60 -2.97
N GLN A 38 -3.55 12.80 -3.30
CA GLN A 38 -2.46 11.90 -2.92
C GLN A 38 -2.35 11.72 -1.40
N ILE A 39 -2.54 12.80 -0.62
CA ILE A 39 -2.56 12.74 0.85
C ILE A 39 -3.77 11.95 1.36
N GLN A 40 -4.96 12.19 0.80
CA GLN A 40 -6.16 11.45 1.18
C GLN A 40 -6.00 9.95 0.87
N TYR A 41 -5.45 9.63 -0.29
CA TYR A 41 -5.20 8.26 -0.72
C TYR A 41 -4.11 7.56 0.08
N PHE A 42 -3.09 8.30 0.53
CA PHE A 42 -2.11 7.80 1.50
C PHE A 42 -2.81 7.40 2.81
N GLY A 43 -3.72 8.24 3.32
CA GLY A 43 -4.52 7.92 4.50
C GLY A 43 -5.35 6.65 4.33
N VAL A 44 -6.03 6.49 3.19
CA VAL A 44 -6.83 5.28 2.90
C VAL A 44 -5.95 4.03 2.85
N LYS A 45 -4.77 4.08 2.22
CA LYS A 45 -3.82 2.97 2.21
C LYS A 45 -3.38 2.58 3.61
N LEU A 46 -3.03 3.56 4.43
CA LEU A 46 -2.55 3.33 5.79
C LEU A 46 -3.66 2.69 6.65
N LEU A 47 -4.88 3.21 6.58
CA LEU A 47 -6.03 2.68 7.33
C LEU A 47 -6.35 1.24 6.92
N PHE A 48 -6.44 0.99 5.60
CA PHE A 48 -6.81 -0.33 5.11
C PHE A 48 -5.72 -1.39 5.36
N SER A 49 -4.44 -1.03 5.14
CA SER A 49 -3.32 -1.94 5.43
C SER A 49 -3.22 -2.22 6.94
N SER A 50 -3.37 -1.20 7.79
CA SER A 50 -3.40 -1.38 9.25
C SER A 50 -4.55 -2.30 9.68
N PHE A 51 -5.73 -2.14 9.09
CA PHE A 51 -6.87 -3.00 9.38
C PHE A 51 -6.62 -4.46 8.98
N LEU A 52 -6.03 -4.70 7.80
CA LEU A 52 -5.66 -6.05 7.35
C LEU A 52 -4.64 -6.72 8.29
N VAL A 53 -3.61 -5.97 8.69
CA VAL A 53 -2.58 -6.45 9.61
C VAL A 53 -3.19 -6.74 10.98
N PHE A 54 -4.07 -5.87 11.48
CA PHE A 54 -4.77 -6.07 12.73
C PHE A 54 -5.60 -7.36 12.72
N VAL A 55 -6.41 -7.59 11.69
CA VAL A 55 -7.19 -8.83 11.53
C VAL A 55 -6.30 -10.07 11.44
N PHE A 56 -5.15 -9.97 10.75
CA PHE A 56 -4.18 -11.05 10.67
C PHE A 56 -3.57 -11.39 12.05
N CYS A 57 -3.18 -10.36 12.80
CA CYS A 57 -2.58 -10.48 14.13
C CYS A 57 -3.57 -11.04 15.16
N LEU A 58 -4.86 -10.66 15.10
CA LEU A 58 -5.90 -11.25 15.96
C LEU A 58 -6.03 -12.77 15.78
N LYS A 59 -5.73 -13.29 14.59
CA LYS A 59 -5.76 -14.74 14.32
C LYS A 59 -4.43 -15.44 14.55
N ASN A 60 -3.34 -14.70 14.74
CA ASN A 60 -1.97 -15.20 14.79
C ASN A 60 -1.12 -14.33 15.72
N GLU A 61 -1.43 -14.34 17.02
CA GLU A 61 -0.76 -13.51 18.03
C GLU A 61 0.77 -13.74 18.05
N ASP A 62 1.20 -14.98 17.84
CA ASP A 62 2.62 -15.36 17.75
C ASP A 62 3.41 -14.63 16.64
N LEU A 63 2.69 -14.07 15.65
CA LEU A 63 3.27 -13.41 14.48
C LEU A 63 3.04 -11.90 14.47
N LEU A 64 2.61 -11.32 15.60
CA LEU A 64 2.28 -9.91 15.69
C LEU A 64 3.44 -9.00 15.27
N LEU A 65 4.61 -9.18 15.88
CA LEU A 65 5.78 -8.35 15.57
C LEU A 65 6.22 -8.52 14.11
N SER A 66 6.34 -9.78 13.67
CA SER A 66 6.76 -10.11 12.31
C SER A 66 5.79 -9.59 11.24
N GLY A 67 4.48 -9.66 11.49
CA GLY A 67 3.44 -9.18 10.58
C GLY A 67 3.41 -7.65 10.49
N ILE A 68 3.62 -6.94 11.61
CA ILE A 68 3.73 -5.48 11.63
C ILE A 68 4.99 -5.05 10.86
N LEU A 69 6.15 -5.64 11.13
CA LEU A 69 7.40 -5.28 10.45
C LEU A 69 7.35 -5.59 8.94
N SER A 70 6.82 -6.75 8.55
CA SER A 70 6.73 -7.11 7.14
C SER A 70 5.75 -6.21 6.39
N SER A 71 4.60 -5.91 6.97
CA SER A 71 3.61 -5.03 6.34
C SER A 71 4.10 -3.59 6.20
N LEU A 72 4.80 -3.06 7.21
CA LEU A 72 5.45 -1.75 7.14
C LEU A 72 6.48 -1.71 6.01
N THR A 73 7.29 -2.77 5.88
CA THR A 73 8.30 -2.88 4.82
C THR A 73 7.64 -2.86 3.44
N VAL A 74 6.58 -3.66 3.25
CA VAL A 74 5.82 -3.68 1.98
C VAL A 74 5.21 -2.31 1.69
N PHE A 75 4.62 -1.66 2.69
CA PHE A 75 4.03 -0.33 2.55
C PHE A 75 5.05 0.71 2.08
N VAL A 76 6.22 0.77 2.73
CA VAL A 76 7.28 1.75 2.40
C VAL A 76 7.84 1.51 1.01
N VAL A 77 8.23 0.27 0.69
CA VAL A 77 8.76 -0.07 -0.65
C VAL A 77 7.77 0.32 -1.73
N TYR A 78 6.51 0.01 -1.51
CA TYR A 78 5.46 0.27 -2.48
C TYR A 78 5.18 1.77 -2.63
N HIS A 79 5.15 2.53 -1.54
CA HIS A 79 5.00 3.98 -1.56
C HIS A 79 6.12 4.69 -2.32
N VAL A 80 7.37 4.23 -2.13
CA VAL A 80 8.54 4.75 -2.86
C VAL A 80 8.40 4.48 -4.36
N ILE A 81 8.06 3.24 -4.76
CA ILE A 81 7.86 2.87 -6.16
C ILE A 81 6.77 3.74 -6.81
N GLU A 82 5.64 3.96 -6.13
CA GLU A 82 4.60 4.85 -6.63
C GLU A 82 5.08 6.28 -6.83
N GLY A 83 5.85 6.82 -5.87
CA GLY A 83 6.43 8.16 -5.96
C GLY A 83 7.27 8.32 -7.24
N PHE A 84 8.13 7.34 -7.53
CA PHE A 84 8.92 7.31 -8.78
C PHE A 84 8.05 7.24 -10.04
N ILE A 85 6.99 6.42 -10.03
CA ILE A 85 6.09 6.30 -11.19
C ILE A 85 5.37 7.63 -11.45
N PHE A 86 4.87 8.30 -10.40
CA PHE A 86 4.18 9.58 -10.56
C PHE A 86 5.12 10.68 -11.04
N GLN A 87 6.34 10.76 -10.48
CA GLN A 87 7.34 11.73 -10.92
C GLN A 87 7.64 11.55 -12.42
N LYS A 88 7.88 10.31 -12.86
CA LYS A 88 8.16 10.03 -14.27
C LYS A 88 7.02 10.47 -15.20
N ILE A 89 5.76 10.30 -14.78
CA ILE A 89 4.59 10.72 -15.58
C ILE A 89 4.46 12.24 -15.65
N LEU A 90 4.85 12.96 -14.60
CA LEU A 90 4.81 14.43 -14.60
C LEU A 90 5.90 15.03 -15.50
N GLU A 91 7.04 14.35 -15.62
CA GLU A 91 8.16 14.75 -16.49
C GLU A 91 7.95 14.42 -17.98
N THR A 92 6.92 13.62 -18.34
CA THR A 92 6.60 13.23 -19.73
C THR A 92 5.42 14.03 -20.27
#